data_AF-A0A2N2L2G4-F1
#
_entry.id   AF-A0A2N2L2G4-F1
#
_cell.length_a   1.000
_cell.length_b   1.000
_cell.length_c   1.000
_cell.angle_alpha   90.00
_cell.angle_beta   90.00
_cell.angle_gamma   90.00
#
_symmetry.space_group_name_H-M   'P 1'
#
loop_
_entity.id
_entity.type
_entity.pdbx_description
1 polymer ?
#
loop_
_entity_poly.entity_id
_entity_poly.type
_entity_poly.pdbx_seq_one_letter_code
_entity_poly.pdbx_strand_id
1 'polypeptide(L)'
;MRYAIRKQSLQTVISPIYERCQSDIGIGLVGFTVQVPSQPFMNHIRFYNSDNRLEKLSELIQLREQLLDMLDEATEESICRSAGHYL
;
A
#
# COMPACT_ATOMS: atom_id res chain seq x y z
N MET A 1 -3.25 -35.79 7.98
CA MET A 1 -3.16 -35.10 6.68
C MET A 1 -2.26 -33.89 6.84
N ARG A 2 -1.12 -33.83 6.15
CA ARG A 2 -0.21 -32.66 6.21
C ARG A 2 -0.52 -31.78 5.00
N TYR A 3 -1.16 -30.63 5.24
CA TYR A 3 -1.37 -29.64 4.19
C TYR A 3 -0.02 -29.07 3.79
N ALA A 4 0.42 -29.36 2.57
CA ALA A 4 1.54 -28.66 1.96
C ALA A 4 1.11 -27.22 1.69
N ILE A 5 1.44 -26.32 2.61
CA ILE A 5 1.33 -24.88 2.38
C ILE A 5 2.34 -24.58 1.27
N ARG A 6 1.87 -24.47 0.03
CA ARG A 6 2.63 -23.84 -1.05
C ARG A 6 3.00 -22.45 -0.53
N LYS A 7 4.28 -22.23 -0.23
CA LYS A 7 4.85 -20.89 -0.05
C LYS A 7 4.71 -20.18 -1.39
N GLN A 8 3.53 -19.62 -1.69
CA GLN A 8 3.47 -18.49 -2.60
C GLN A 8 4.38 -17.44 -1.97
N SER A 9 5.39 -16.99 -2.71
CA SER A 9 6.16 -15.82 -2.31
C SER A 9 5.14 -14.72 -2.05
N LEU A 10 4.99 -14.31 -0.80
CA LEU A 10 4.19 -13.13 -0.47
C LEU A 10 4.85 -11.99 -1.22
N GLN A 11 4.20 -11.50 -2.28
CA GLN A 11 4.63 -10.29 -2.96
C GLN A 11 4.13 -9.11 -2.14
N THR A 12 4.91 -8.03 -2.10
CA THR A 12 4.41 -6.79 -1.53
C THR A 12 3.27 -6.27 -2.42
N VAL A 13 2.13 -5.95 -1.83
CA VAL A 13 0.95 -5.44 -2.55
C VAL A 13 0.51 -4.12 -1.94
N ILE A 14 0.42 -3.08 -2.77
CA ILE A 14 -0.23 -1.81 -2.44
C ILE A 14 -1.46 -1.66 -3.33
N SER A 15 -2.65 -1.72 -2.74
CA SER A 15 -3.90 -1.63 -3.50
C SER A 15 -4.06 -0.26 -4.16
N PRO A 16 -4.87 -0.13 -5.23
CA PRO A 16 -5.33 1.18 -5.69
C PRO A 16 -6.15 1.88 -4.59
N ILE A 17 -6.26 3.20 -4.69
CA ILE A 17 -7.14 3.99 -3.83
C ILE A 17 -8.59 3.67 -4.21
N TYR A 18 -9.39 3.33 -3.21
CA TYR A 18 -10.83 3.17 -3.34
C TYR A 18 -11.55 4.30 -2.62
N GLU A 19 -12.74 4.63 -3.10
CA GLU A 19 -13.61 5.63 -2.52
C GLU A 19 -15.02 5.07 -2.37
N ARG A 20 -15.64 5.31 -1.21
CA ARG A 20 -17.04 4.95 -0.92
C ARG A 20 -17.74 6.14 -0.28
N CYS A 21 -18.79 6.63 -0.92
CA CYS A 21 -19.64 7.69 -0.39
C CYS A 21 -20.92 7.08 0.20
N GLN A 22 -21.31 7.52 1.40
CA GLN A 22 -22.68 7.31 1.89
C GLN A 22 -23.52 8.53 1.47
N SER A 23 -24.38 8.32 0.48
CA SER A 23 -25.20 9.34 -0.18
C SER A 23 -26.07 10.16 0.78
N ASP A 24 -26.43 9.59 1.93
CA ASP A 24 -27.49 10.13 2.76
C ASP A 24 -26.97 11.06 3.87
N ILE A 25 -25.65 11.07 4.12
CA ILE A 25 -25.02 11.78 5.26
C ILE A 25 -23.96 12.78 4.77
N GLY A 26 -23.60 12.77 3.48
CA GLY A 26 -22.53 13.61 2.94
C GLY A 26 -21.14 13.26 3.48
N ILE A 27 -21.01 12.06 4.04
CA ILE A 27 -19.76 11.51 4.58
C ILE A 27 -19.34 10.35 3.68
N GLY A 28 -18.07 10.34 3.30
CA GLY A 28 -17.44 9.26 2.57
C GLY A 28 -16.18 8.76 3.27
N LEU A 29 -15.65 7.68 2.73
CA LEU A 29 -14.36 7.12 3.12
C LEU A 29 -13.54 6.87 1.88
N VAL A 30 -12.25 7.15 1.99
CA VAL A 30 -11.25 6.88 0.96
C VAL A 30 -10.09 6.14 1.61
N GLY A 31 -9.46 5.22 0.89
CA GLY A 31 -8.33 4.48 1.45
C GLY A 31 -7.67 3.52 0.48
N PHE A 32 -6.62 2.87 0.96
CA PHE A 32 -5.96 1.74 0.30
C PHE A 32 -5.34 0.81 1.34
N THR A 33 -4.91 -0.36 0.91
CA THR A 33 -4.34 -1.40 1.77
C THR A 33 -2.93 -1.75 1.35
N VAL A 34 -2.12 -2.12 2.34
CA VAL A 34 -0.71 -2.49 2.16
C VAL A 34 -0.47 -3.85 2.79
N GLN A 35 0.11 -4.76 2.01
CA GLN A 35 0.58 -6.06 2.46
C GLN A 35 2.08 -6.15 2.14
N VAL A 36 2.92 -6.13 3.17
CA VAL A 36 4.35 -6.45 3.06
C VAL A 36 4.57 -7.81 3.73
N PRO A 37 5.38 -8.73 3.17
CA PRO A 37 5.56 -10.08 3.72
C PRO A 37 6.05 -10.14 5.17
N SER A 38 6.77 -9.10 5.59
CA SER A 38 7.41 -8.97 6.91
C SER A 38 6.68 -8.01 7.85
N GLN A 39 5.57 -7.41 7.41
CA GLN A 39 4.81 -6.45 8.21
C GLN A 39 3.34 -6.89 8.33
N PRO A 40 2.66 -6.48 9.42
CA PRO A 40 1.22 -6.67 9.52
C PRO A 40 0.49 -5.97 8.36
N PHE A 41 -0.67 -6.50 7.99
CA PHE A 41 -1.55 -5.87 7.01
C PHE A 41 -1.98 -4.48 7.51
N MET A 42 -1.84 -3.45 6.68
CA MET A 42 -2.15 -2.07 7.04
C MET A 42 -3.27 -1.50 6.16
N ASN A 43 -4.19 -0.79 6.80
CA ASN A 43 -5.28 -0.06 6.14
C ASN A 43 -5.07 1.44 6.34
N HIS A 44 -4.92 2.18 5.24
CA HIS A 44 -4.86 3.64 5.26
C HIS A 44 -6.23 4.19 4.88
N ILE A 45 -7.09 4.38 5.88
CA ILE A 45 -8.46 4.87 5.69
C ILE A 45 -8.56 6.31 6.22
N ARG A 46 -9.26 7.16 5.47
CA ARG A 46 -9.62 8.52 5.85
C ARG A 46 -11.11 8.71 5.64
N PHE A 47 -11.76 9.33 6.60
CA PHE A 47 -13.12 9.84 6.44
C PHE A 47 -13.06 11.25 5.87
N TYR A 48 -14.00 11.56 4.99
CA TYR A 48 -14.11 12.88 4.39
C TYR A 48 -15.58 13.31 4.31
N ASN A 49 -15.79 14.61 4.16
CA ASN A 49 -17.05 15.22 3.76
C ASN A 49 -16.86 15.97 2.43
N SER A 50 -17.90 16.63 1.92
CA SER A 50 -17.83 17.41 0.67
C SER A 50 -16.68 18.41 0.63
N ASP A 51 -16.35 19.00 1.78
CA ASP A 51 -15.46 20.15 1.87
C ASP A 51 -13.99 19.74 1.87
N ASN A 52 -13.66 18.57 2.43
CA ASN A 52 -12.29 18.07 2.55
C ASN A 52 -12.00 16.81 1.72
N ARG A 53 -12.94 16.36 0.88
CA ARG A 53 -12.77 15.19 0.00
C ARG A 53 -11.47 15.23 -0.81
N LEU A 54 -11.22 16.36 -1.50
CA LEU A 54 -10.05 16.50 -2.37
C LEU A 54 -8.74 16.51 -1.57
N GLU A 55 -8.75 17.14 -0.39
CA GLU A 55 -7.61 17.15 0.53
C GLU A 55 -7.27 15.72 0.98
N LYS A 56 -8.27 14.95 1.47
CA LYS A 56 -8.05 13.58 1.94
C LYS A 56 -7.64 12.61 0.84
N LEU A 57 -8.14 12.83 -0.37
CA LEU A 57 -7.73 12.05 -1.54
C LEU A 57 -6.28 12.38 -1.94
N SER A 58 -5.89 13.66 -1.94
CA SER A 58 -4.52 14.08 -2.23
C SER A 58 -3.51 13.56 -1.20
N GLU A 59 -3.84 13.61 0.10
CA GLU A 59 -3.00 13.05 1.17
C GLU A 59 -2.71 11.56 0.94
N LEU A 60 -3.73 10.79 0.54
CA LEU A 60 -3.58 9.36 0.31
C LEU A 60 -2.84 9.03 -0.99
N ILE A 61 -2.98 9.84 -2.04
CA ILE A 61 -2.18 9.69 -3.27
C ILE A 61 -0.70 9.87 -2.93
N GLN A 62 -0.35 10.96 -2.26
CA GLN A 62 1.04 11.24 -1.88
C GLN A 62 1.62 10.14 -1.00
N LEU A 63 0.86 9.68 0.00
CA LEU A 63 1.29 8.58 0.86
C LEU A 63 1.50 7.28 0.07
N ARG A 64 0.62 6.99 -0.89
CA ARG A 64 0.73 5.79 -1.72
C ARG A 64 1.94 5.84 -2.65
N GLU A 65 2.22 6.99 -3.25
CA GLU A 65 3.41 7.21 -4.09
C GLU A 65 4.69 7.05 -3.28
N GLN A 66 4.78 7.67 -2.11
CA GLN A 66 5.93 7.51 -1.20
C GLN A 66 6.20 6.04 -0.84
N LEU A 67 5.14 5.26 -0.57
CA LEU A 67 5.30 3.84 -0.26
C LEU A 67 5.74 3.00 -1.47
N LEU A 68 5.33 3.39 -2.69
CA LEU A 68 5.80 2.74 -3.90
C LEU A 68 7.28 3.07 -4.15
N ASP A 69 7.67 4.34 -4.03
CA ASP A 69 9.05 4.78 -4.21
C ASP A 69 9.99 4.08 -3.21
N MET A 70 9.59 3.98 -1.93
CA MET A 70 10.36 3.25 -0.92
C MET A 70 10.53 1.76 -1.24
N LEU A 71 9.53 1.14 -1.90
CA LEU A 71 9.65 -0.25 -2.33
C LEU A 71 10.59 -0.39 -3.52
N ASP A 72 10.50 0.52 -4.49
CA ASP A 72 11.38 0.52 -5.65
C ASP A 72 12.85 0.70 -5.21
N GLU A 73 13.14 1.68 -4.34
CA GLU A 73 14.47 1.90 -3.76
C GLU A 73 14.99 0.67 -3.00
N ALA A 74 14.16 0.05 -2.16
CA ALA A 74 14.54 -1.17 -1.43
C ALA A 74 14.84 -2.35 -2.37
N THR A 75 14.18 -2.39 -3.54
CA THR A 75 14.41 -3.41 -4.56
C THR A 75 15.72 -3.14 -5.29
N GLU A 76 16.03 -1.88 -5.62
CA GLU A 76 17.27 -1.46 -6.27
C GLU A 76 18.51 -1.67 -5.38
N GLU A 77 18.46 -1.29 -4.10
CA GLU A 77 19.58 -1.51 -3.15
C GLU A 77 19.94 -3.00 -3.00
N SER A 78 18.93 -3.88 -3.03
CA SER A 78 19.12 -5.33 -2.95
C SER A 78 19.89 -5.87 -4.16
N ILE A 79 19.60 -5.34 -5.36
CA ILE A 79 20.29 -5.72 -6.60
C ILE A 79 21.75 -5.26 -6.57
N CYS A 80 22.03 -4.02 -6.14
CA CYS A 80 23.39 -3.48 -6.12
C CYS A 80 24.31 -4.19 -5.11
N ARG A 81 23.82 -4.60 -3.94
CA ARG A 81 24.62 -5.36 -2.95
C ARG A 81 24.93 -6.78 -3.42
N SER A 82 24.05 -7.37 -4.22
CA SER A 82 24.23 -8.73 -4.76
C SER A 82 25.28 -8.80 -5.88
N ALA A 83 25.50 -7.69 -6.59
CA ALA A 83 26.47 -7.60 -7.69
C ALA A 83 27.93 -7.38 -7.23
N GLY A 84 28.16 -7.02 -5.96
CA GLY A 84 29.49 -6.64 -5.44
C GLY A 84 30.34 -7.78 -4.86
N HIS A 85 29.90 -9.03 -4.91
CA HIS A 85 30.56 -10.16 -4.25
C HIS A 85 31.21 -11.19 -5.21
N TYR A 86 31.61 -10.75 -6.40
CA TYR A 86 32.36 -11.55 -7.37
C TYR A 86 33.62 -10.82 -7.85
N LEU A 87 34.57 -10.54 -6.96
CA LEU A 87 35.99 -10.36 -7.32
C LEU A 87 36.87 -10.94 -6.20
#